data_AF-A0A4R0MZ80-F1
#
_entry.id   AF-A0A4R0MZ80-F1
#
_cell.length_a   1.000
_cell.length_b   1.000
_cell.length_c   1.000
_cell.angle_alpha   90.00
_cell.angle_beta   90.00
_cell.angle_gamma   90.00
#
_symmetry.space_group_name_H-M   'P 1'
#
loop_
_entity.id
_entity.type
_entity.pdbx_description
1 polymer ?
#
loop_
_entity_poly.entity_id
_entity_poly.type
_entity_poly.pdbx_seq_one_letter_code
_entity_poly.pdbx_strand_id
1 'polypeptide(L)'
;MNNRRVCSISVILVLFLTISVTKVFAAQGCLIGSTIYTTFVQNVYGGFFGNRPQYASPVLPALYGACPALDQNRYALREQYHIGYPFAITNCGLTTSYNSNNIGVLYNYTEIKCPIDDYIPFLILSVGGLGFFYLRRTNKLFPVIR
;
A
#
# COMPACT_ATOMS: atom_id res chain seq x y z
N MET A 1 -2.26 -5.71 46.93
CA MET A 1 -3.29 -6.33 46.05
C MET A 1 -3.38 -5.61 44.69
N ASN A 2 -2.32 -5.54 43.86
CA ASN A 2 -2.42 -4.82 42.57
C ASN A 2 -1.85 -5.55 41.33
N ASN A 3 -1.30 -6.77 41.47
CA ASN A 3 -0.63 -7.43 40.33
C ASN A 3 -1.59 -8.10 39.33
N ARG A 4 -2.88 -8.25 39.64
CA ARG A 4 -3.83 -8.91 38.72
C ARG A 4 -4.38 -8.00 37.61
N ARG A 5 -4.31 -6.66 37.76
CA ARG A 5 -4.84 -5.73 36.75
C ARG A 5 -3.84 -5.41 35.62
N VAL A 6 -2.54 -5.62 35.85
CA VAL A 6 -1.47 -5.27 34.88
C VAL A 6 -1.36 -6.30 33.74
N CYS A 7 -1.71 -7.57 34.00
CA CYS A 7 -1.69 -8.61 32.96
C CYS A 7 -2.75 -8.42 31.87
N SER A 8 -3.99 -8.08 32.23
CA SER A 8 -5.07 -7.96 31.22
C SER A 8 -4.85 -6.84 30.21
N ILE A 9 -4.28 -5.70 30.63
CA ILE A 9 -4.07 -4.56 29.74
C ILE A 9 -2.97 -4.88 28.70
N SER A 10 -1.92 -5.59 29.11
CA SER A 10 -0.82 -5.96 28.22
C SER A 10 -1.26 -6.94 27.13
N VAL A 11 -2.15 -7.89 27.46
CA VAL A 11 -2.66 -8.87 26.48
C VAL A 11 -3.55 -8.21 25.44
N ILE A 12 -4.39 -7.25 25.83
CA ILE A 12 -5.27 -6.52 24.88
C ILE A 12 -4.44 -5.66 23.92
N LEU A 13 -3.38 -5.02 24.40
CA LEU A 13 -2.51 -4.17 23.57
C LEU A 13 -1.70 -4.99 22.56
N VAL A 14 -1.20 -6.17 22.97
CA VAL A 14 -0.54 -7.12 22.06
C VAL A 14 -1.52 -7.70 21.03
N LEU A 15 -2.78 -7.97 21.41
CA LEU A 15 -3.81 -8.45 20.49
C LEU A 15 -4.19 -7.39 19.45
N PHE A 16 -4.26 -6.11 19.85
CA PHE A 16 -4.55 -5.00 18.92
C PHE A 16 -3.41 -4.78 17.92
N LEU A 17 -2.16 -5.02 18.33
CA LEU A 17 -0.98 -4.95 17.47
C LEU A 17 -0.88 -6.11 16.46
N THR A 18 -1.49 -7.27 16.72
CA THR A 18 -1.41 -8.43 15.81
C THR A 18 -2.58 -8.50 14.82
N ILE A 19 -3.72 -7.86 15.08
CA ILE A 19 -4.90 -7.89 14.20
C ILE A 19 -4.74 -6.99 12.95
N SER A 20 -3.73 -6.12 12.89
CA SER A 20 -3.66 -5.03 11.90
C SER A 20 -3.03 -5.39 10.54
N VAL A 21 -2.77 -6.67 10.21
CA VAL A 21 -2.06 -7.01 8.95
C VAL A 21 -2.75 -8.10 8.14
N THR A 22 -4.07 -7.99 7.90
CA THR A 22 -4.67 -8.66 6.73
C THR A 22 -4.56 -7.71 5.53
N LYS A 23 -3.42 -7.78 4.82
CA LYS A 23 -3.33 -7.16 3.49
C LYS A 23 -4.28 -7.91 2.57
N VAL A 24 -5.39 -7.28 2.20
CA VAL A 24 -6.31 -7.79 1.18
C VAL A 24 -6.51 -6.69 0.13
N PHE A 25 -6.75 -7.14 -1.10
CA PHE A 25 -7.01 -6.42 -2.35
C PHE A 25 -5.84 -6.34 -3.33
N ALA A 26 -5.40 -7.50 -3.81
CA ALA A 26 -4.73 -7.60 -5.10
C ALA A 26 -5.74 -7.26 -6.22
N ALA A 27 -5.66 -6.04 -6.75
CA ALA A 27 -6.33 -5.63 -7.99
C ALA A 27 -5.46 -6.03 -9.20
N GLN A 28 -6.08 -6.19 -10.37
CA GLN A 28 -5.36 -6.53 -11.61
C GLN A 28 -5.23 -5.30 -12.51
N GLY A 29 -4.04 -5.09 -13.08
CA GLY A 29 -3.75 -3.97 -13.97
C GLY A 29 -2.79 -4.34 -15.08
N CYS A 30 -2.59 -3.41 -16.01
CA CYS A 30 -1.64 -3.58 -17.11
C CYS A 30 -0.37 -2.76 -16.85
N LEU A 31 0.77 -3.43 -16.71
CA LEU A 31 2.08 -2.77 -16.55
C LEU A 31 2.69 -2.49 -17.93
N ILE A 32 2.93 -1.21 -18.23
CA ILE A 32 3.66 -0.76 -19.42
C ILE A 32 4.75 0.21 -18.95
N GLY A 33 6.01 -0.15 -19.18
CA GLY A 33 7.14 0.58 -18.61
C GLY A 33 7.13 0.52 -17.07
N SER A 34 7.03 1.69 -16.43
CA SER A 34 7.00 1.87 -14.97
C SER A 34 5.60 2.14 -14.41
N THR A 35 4.57 1.87 -15.21
CA THR A 35 3.26 2.48 -15.02
C THR A 35 2.16 1.43 -15.13
N ILE A 36 1.27 1.38 -14.14
CA ILE A 36 0.17 0.42 -14.06
C ILE A 36 -1.15 1.11 -14.41
N TYR A 37 -1.83 0.57 -15.41
CA TYR A 37 -3.17 0.99 -15.82
C TYR A 37 -4.19 0.11 -15.12
N THR A 38 -5.15 0.74 -14.45
CA THR A 38 -5.98 0.07 -13.44
C THR A 38 -7.40 -0.17 -13.90
N THR A 39 -7.92 0.65 -14.81
CA THR A 39 -9.31 0.52 -15.27
C THR A 39 -9.38 -0.48 -16.40
N PHE A 40 -10.02 -1.63 -16.15
CA PHE A 40 -10.39 -2.55 -17.21
C PHE A 40 -11.40 -1.89 -18.16
N VAL A 41 -11.14 -1.95 -19.45
CA VAL A 41 -12.02 -1.42 -20.50
C VAL A 41 -12.83 -2.54 -21.12
N GLN A 42 -12.14 -3.47 -21.78
CA GLN A 42 -12.75 -4.59 -22.50
C GLN A 42 -11.69 -5.62 -22.91
N ASN A 43 -12.13 -6.80 -23.34
CA ASN A 43 -11.28 -7.76 -24.04
C ASN A 43 -11.33 -7.50 -25.55
N VAL A 44 -10.17 -7.49 -26.21
CA VAL A 44 -10.08 -7.39 -27.68
C VAL A 44 -9.73 -8.75 -28.25
N TYR A 45 -10.50 -9.19 -29.25
CA TYR A 45 -10.28 -10.46 -29.92
C TYR A 45 -8.98 -10.45 -30.74
N GLY A 46 -8.09 -11.41 -30.45
CA GLY A 46 -6.79 -11.56 -31.11
C GLY A 46 -6.72 -12.70 -32.12
N GLY A 47 -7.85 -13.30 -32.51
CA GLY A 47 -7.85 -14.48 -33.38
C GLY A 47 -7.20 -15.68 -32.70
N PHE A 48 -6.24 -16.29 -33.39
CA PHE A 48 -5.50 -17.47 -32.92
C PHE A 48 -4.67 -17.23 -31.64
N PHE A 49 -4.37 -15.98 -31.32
CA PHE A 49 -3.58 -15.62 -30.13
C PHE A 49 -4.43 -15.40 -28.87
N GLY A 50 -5.74 -15.63 -28.96
CA GLY A 50 -6.67 -15.44 -27.84
C GLY A 50 -7.06 -13.99 -27.59
N ASN A 51 -7.92 -13.80 -26.59
CA ASN A 51 -8.42 -12.48 -26.21
C ASN A 51 -7.40 -11.75 -25.32
N ARG A 52 -7.24 -10.45 -25.55
CA ARG A 52 -6.36 -9.60 -24.76
C ARG A 52 -7.16 -8.59 -23.93
N PRO A 53 -7.00 -8.54 -22.59
CA PRO A 53 -7.62 -7.50 -21.78
C PRO A 53 -6.98 -6.14 -22.06
N GLN A 54 -7.82 -5.12 -22.16
CA GLN A 54 -7.42 -3.73 -22.36
C GLN A 54 -7.70 -2.94 -21.08
N TYR A 55 -6.76 -2.07 -20.75
CA TYR A 55 -6.82 -1.20 -19.59
C TYR A 55 -6.67 0.27 -20.01
N ALA A 56 -7.20 1.18 -19.20
CA ALA A 56 -7.11 2.62 -19.38
C ALA A 56 -6.72 3.32 -18.07
N SER A 57 -6.60 4.65 -18.16
CA SER A 57 -6.45 5.56 -17.02
C SER A 57 -7.62 5.37 -16.03
N PRO A 58 -7.39 5.42 -14.70
CA PRO A 58 -6.28 6.04 -14.00
C PRO A 58 -5.02 5.19 -13.91
N VAL A 59 -3.93 5.92 -13.76
CA VAL A 59 -2.58 5.46 -13.90
C VAL A 59 -1.90 5.51 -12.54
N LEU A 60 -1.45 4.36 -12.02
CA LEU A 60 -0.67 4.31 -10.79
C LEU A 60 0.81 4.08 -11.14
N PRO A 61 1.74 4.83 -10.53
CA PRO A 61 3.15 4.51 -10.63
C PRO A 61 3.39 3.15 -9.97
N ALA A 62 4.13 2.29 -10.66
CA ALA A 62 4.57 1.02 -10.08
C ALA A 62 5.68 1.29 -9.08
N LEU A 63 5.48 0.91 -7.81
CA LEU A 63 6.52 0.98 -6.79
C LEU A 63 7.24 -0.35 -6.59
N TYR A 64 8.55 -0.24 -6.45
CA TYR A 64 9.44 -1.30 -6.02
C TYR A 64 9.89 -1.02 -4.59
N GLY A 65 9.01 -1.27 -3.61
CA GLY A 65 9.34 -1.16 -2.19
C GLY A 65 8.69 0.01 -1.45
N ALA A 66 9.48 0.76 -0.69
CA ALA A 66 8.98 1.80 0.22
C ALA A 66 8.35 2.98 -0.52
N CYS A 67 7.44 3.69 0.17
CA CYS A 67 6.84 4.92 -0.31
C CYS A 67 7.91 5.98 -0.60
N PRO A 68 7.99 6.53 -1.82
CA PRO A 68 8.90 7.62 -2.13
C PRO A 68 8.37 8.90 -1.51
N ALA A 69 9.26 9.85 -1.20
CA ALA A 69 8.93 11.15 -0.60
C ALA A 69 8.27 12.13 -1.60
N LEU A 70 7.56 11.63 -2.61
CA LEU A 70 6.96 12.40 -3.69
C LEU A 70 5.47 12.63 -3.44
N ASP A 71 4.93 13.73 -3.98
CA ASP A 71 3.56 14.28 -3.84
C ASP A 71 2.39 13.34 -4.25
N GLN A 72 2.64 12.08 -4.58
CA GLN A 72 1.58 11.16 -4.95
C GLN A 72 1.06 10.42 -3.72
N ASN A 73 -0.25 10.51 -3.50
CA ASN A 73 -0.91 9.89 -2.35
C ASN A 73 -1.19 8.39 -2.55
N ARG A 74 -1.03 7.87 -3.78
CA ARG A 74 -1.43 6.50 -4.17
C ARG A 74 -0.40 5.88 -5.08
N TYR A 75 -0.03 4.65 -4.76
CA TYR A 75 0.90 3.86 -5.56
C TYR A 75 0.41 2.43 -5.69
N ALA A 76 0.83 1.77 -6.76
CA ALA A 76 0.60 0.35 -6.95
C ALA A 76 1.84 -0.42 -6.47
N LEU A 77 1.74 -1.09 -5.33
CA LEU A 77 2.76 -2.06 -4.92
C LEU A 77 2.68 -3.28 -5.81
N ARG A 78 3.84 -3.66 -6.31
CA ARG A 78 4.02 -4.79 -7.19
C ARG A 78 4.07 -6.07 -6.33
N GLU A 79 2.98 -6.83 -6.25
CA GLU A 79 2.92 -8.02 -5.37
C GLU A 79 3.33 -9.33 -6.05
N GLN A 80 2.83 -9.61 -7.26
CA GLN A 80 3.34 -10.76 -8.01
C GLN A 80 2.87 -10.74 -9.47
N TYR A 81 3.69 -11.33 -10.34
CA TYR A 81 3.27 -11.64 -11.69
C TYR A 81 2.32 -12.85 -11.65
N HIS A 82 1.15 -12.75 -12.28
CA HIS A 82 0.29 -13.93 -12.48
C HIS A 82 0.98 -14.84 -13.51
N ILE A 83 1.69 -15.85 -13.02
CA ILE A 83 2.07 -17.01 -13.83
C ILE A 83 0.84 -17.93 -13.86
N GLY A 84 -0.20 -17.50 -14.57
CA GLY A 84 -1.27 -18.41 -14.97
C GLY A 84 -0.69 -19.38 -15.99
N TYR A 85 -0.23 -20.53 -15.52
CA TYR A 85 0.48 -21.58 -16.29
C TYR A 85 1.90 -21.19 -16.75
N PRO A 86 2.84 -22.16 -16.80
CA PRO A 86 4.28 -21.88 -16.97
C PRO A 86 4.69 -21.27 -18.34
N PHE A 87 3.76 -20.97 -19.25
CA PHE A 87 4.09 -20.54 -20.62
C PHE A 87 3.18 -19.45 -21.22
N ALA A 88 2.17 -18.93 -20.51
CA ALA A 88 1.29 -17.90 -21.06
C ALA A 88 1.54 -16.54 -20.40
N ILE A 89 2.37 -15.72 -21.05
CA ILE A 89 2.42 -14.29 -20.74
C ILE A 89 1.08 -13.70 -21.16
N THR A 90 0.19 -13.42 -20.21
CA THR A 90 -1.06 -12.71 -20.51
C THR A 90 -0.71 -11.26 -20.83
N ASN A 91 -0.56 -10.99 -22.12
CA ASN A 91 -0.39 -9.64 -22.62
C ASN A 91 -1.64 -8.83 -22.29
N CYS A 92 -1.47 -7.54 -22.05
CA CYS A 92 -2.55 -6.56 -21.94
C CYS A 92 -2.25 -5.38 -22.86
N GLY A 93 -3.21 -4.48 -23.07
CA GLY A 93 -2.95 -3.29 -23.87
C GLY A 93 -3.75 -2.07 -23.43
N LEU A 94 -3.57 -0.96 -24.15
CA LEU A 94 -4.22 0.33 -23.86
C LEU A 94 -5.27 0.76 -24.89
N THR A 95 -5.45 -0.02 -25.96
CA THR A 95 -6.23 0.43 -27.12
C THR A 95 -7.31 -0.57 -27.47
N THR A 96 -8.32 -0.13 -28.21
CA THR A 96 -9.34 -1.03 -28.74
C THR A 96 -8.82 -1.96 -29.84
N SER A 97 -7.56 -1.79 -30.29
CA SER A 97 -6.94 -2.58 -31.35
C SER A 97 -5.94 -3.60 -30.80
N TYR A 98 -6.01 -4.83 -31.30
CA TYR A 98 -5.08 -5.91 -30.91
C TYR A 98 -3.65 -5.59 -31.36
N ASN A 99 -3.47 -5.01 -32.55
CA ASN A 99 -2.15 -4.78 -33.16
C ASN A 99 -1.48 -3.46 -32.72
N SER A 100 -1.96 -2.80 -31.67
CA SER A 100 -1.29 -1.60 -31.17
C SER A 100 0.05 -1.95 -30.50
N ASN A 101 1.08 -1.13 -30.74
CA ASN A 101 2.40 -1.25 -30.09
C ASN A 101 2.38 -1.06 -28.56
N ASN A 102 1.26 -0.63 -27.99
CA ASN A 102 1.08 -0.44 -26.56
C ASN A 102 0.70 -1.76 -25.88
N ILE A 103 1.62 -2.73 -25.91
CA ILE A 103 1.46 -4.04 -25.28
C ILE A 103 2.17 -4.01 -23.93
N GLY A 104 1.44 -4.38 -22.88
CA GLY A 104 1.95 -4.52 -21.52
C GLY A 104 1.79 -5.93 -20.99
N VAL A 105 2.11 -6.06 -19.72
CA VAL A 105 2.06 -7.32 -18.98
C VAL A 105 1.01 -7.23 -17.89
N LEU A 106 0.09 -8.20 -17.83
CA LEU A 106 -0.92 -8.26 -16.77
C LEU A 106 -0.23 -8.45 -15.41
N TYR A 107 -0.61 -7.63 -14.43
CA TYR A 107 0.06 -7.57 -13.14
C TYR A 107 -0.94 -7.44 -11.99
N ASN A 108 -0.74 -8.20 -10.91
CA ASN A 108 -1.49 -8.01 -9.68
C ASN A 108 -0.79 -6.97 -8.80
N TYR A 109 -1.53 -5.93 -8.44
CA TYR A 109 -1.02 -4.85 -7.62
C TYR A 109 -1.91 -4.64 -6.40
N THR A 110 -1.33 -4.20 -5.30
CA THR A 110 -2.06 -3.64 -4.18
C THR A 110 -1.96 -2.13 -4.23
N GLU A 111 -3.09 -1.44 -4.19
CA GLU A 111 -3.07 0.01 -4.03
C GLU A 111 -2.67 0.31 -2.59
N ILE A 112 -1.50 0.93 -2.42
CA ILE A 112 -1.11 1.49 -1.15
C ILE A 112 -1.34 3.00 -1.17
N LYS A 113 -1.90 3.48 -0.07
CA LYS A 113 -1.77 4.89 0.27
C LYS A 113 -0.48 5.04 1.07
N CYS A 114 0.27 6.08 0.77
CA CYS A 114 1.50 6.42 1.49
C CYS A 114 1.27 7.65 2.39
N PRO A 115 0.41 7.58 3.41
CA PRO A 115 0.18 8.73 4.26
C PRO A 115 1.22 8.72 5.39
N ILE A 116 2.46 9.09 5.09
CA ILE A 116 3.39 9.42 6.18
C ILE A 116 2.79 10.55 7.02
N ASP A 117 2.10 11.49 6.37
CA ASP A 117 1.50 12.64 7.02
C ASP A 117 0.32 12.32 7.95
N ASP A 118 -0.52 11.32 7.64
CA ASP A 118 -1.68 11.00 8.51
C ASP A 118 -1.25 10.42 9.86
N TYR A 119 -0.04 9.86 9.97
CA TYR A 119 0.49 9.33 11.22
C TYR A 119 1.27 10.35 12.06
N ILE A 120 1.60 11.52 11.49
CA ILE A 120 2.36 12.58 12.19
C ILE A 120 1.67 13.01 13.51
N PRO A 121 0.36 13.28 13.55
CA PRO A 121 -0.30 13.70 14.79
C PRO A 121 -0.17 12.64 15.89
N PHE A 122 -0.31 11.36 15.55
CA PHE A 122 -0.18 10.26 16.51
C PHE A 122 1.25 10.10 17.03
N LEU A 123 2.26 10.26 16.15
CA LEU A 123 3.66 10.26 16.54
C LEU A 123 3.98 11.42 17.47
N ILE A 124 3.56 12.64 17.15
CA ILE A 124 3.74 13.82 18.01
C ILE A 124 3.06 13.61 19.36
N LEU A 125 1.84 13.08 19.39
CA LEU A 125 1.09 12.85 20.63
C LEU A 125 1.76 11.78 21.50
N SER A 126 2.27 10.70 20.89
CA SER A 126 2.98 9.65 21.62
C SER A 126 4.31 10.12 22.21
N VAL A 127 5.15 10.79 21.41
CA VAL A 127 6.45 11.31 21.86
C VAL A 127 6.26 12.45 22.85
N GLY A 128 5.32 13.36 22.58
CA GLY A 128 4.97 14.47 23.46
C GLY A 128 4.39 14.01 24.80
N GLY A 129 3.49 13.02 24.78
CA GLY A 129 2.92 12.42 25.97
C GLY A 129 3.96 11.73 26.84
N LEU A 130 4.86 10.93 26.24
CA LEU A 130 5.96 10.28 26.95
C LEU A 130 6.96 11.29 27.52
N GLY A 131 7.32 12.31 26.74
CA GLY A 131 8.21 13.38 27.17
C GLY A 131 7.65 14.16 28.36
N PHE A 132 6.37 14.53 28.30
CA PHE A 132 5.67 15.20 29.40
C PHE A 132 5.62 14.33 30.66
N PHE A 133 5.29 13.05 30.51
CA PHE A 133 5.25 12.09 31.62
C PHE A 133 6.62 11.92 32.28
N TYR A 134 7.70 11.85 31.49
CA TYR A 134 9.07 11.75 31.97
C TYR A 134 9.49 13.01 32.77
N LEU A 135 9.19 14.21 32.26
CA LEU A 135 9.48 15.46 32.96
C LEU A 135 8.72 15.57 34.28
N ARG A 136 7.46 15.13 34.30
CA ARG A 136 6.65 15.07 35.52
C ARG A 136 7.24 14.14 36.57
N ARG A 137 7.74 12.97 36.16
CA ARG A 137 8.32 11.99 37.09
C ARG A 137 9.65 12.45 37.69
N THR A 138 10.41 13.23 36.95
CA THR A 138 11.72 13.72 37.40
C THR A 138 11.65 15.01 38.22
N ASN A 139 10.45 15.56 38.46
CA ASN A 139 10.23 16.84 39.15
C ASN A 139 11.06 18.00 38.57
N LYS A 140 11.46 17.92 37.29
CA LYS A 140 12.20 18.97 36.57
C LYS A 140 11.29 19.96 35.85
N LEU A 141 10.00 19.97 36.18
CA LEU A 141 9.03 20.92 35.62
C LEU A 141 9.25 22.28 36.26
N PHE A 142 10.17 23.04 35.66
CA PHE A 142 10.51 24.43 35.91
C PHE A 142 11.02 24.71 37.33
N PRO A 143 12.30 25.11 37.51
CA PRO A 143 12.67 25.81 38.73
C PRO A 143 11.80 27.08 38.79
N VAL A 144 10.98 27.19 39.83
CA VAL A 144 10.26 28.42 40.15
C VAL A 144 11.34 29.50 40.29
N ILE A 145 11.40 30.42 39.33
CA ILE A 145 12.24 31.61 39.45
C ILE A 145 11.60 32.38 40.62
N ARG A 146 12.32 32.40 41.74
CA ARG A 146 11.95 33.11 42.95
C ARG A 146 12.66 34.45 42.99
#